data_AF-A0A9E1G174-F1
#
_entry.id   AF-A0A9E1G174-F1
#
_cell.length_a   1.000
_cell.length_b   1.000
_cell.length_c   1.000
_cell.angle_alpha   90.00
_cell.angle_beta   90.00
_cell.angle_gamma   90.00
#
_symmetry.space_group_name_H-M   'P 1'
#
loop_
_entity.id
_entity.type
_entity.pdbx_description
1 polymer ?
#
loop_
_entity_poly.entity_id
_entity_poly.type
_entity_poly.pdbx_seq_one_letter_code
_entity_poly.pdbx_strand_id
1 'polypeptide(L)'
;VIVLSQVLGGFLAGIGGGIEMLGRYPTFSWSSLPGYGWTGITIAILAGNNPWFVPFASFFMAYLTKGCELMATYANVPSQLIDIIQGVIFLFFAAEQFLSKYRQKLVVKTAQEELAAKAALEAQKGGAERA
;
A
#
# COMPACT_ATOMS: atom_id res chain seq x y z
N VAL A 1 -14.54 -21.36 2.66
CA VAL A 1 -13.24 -20.80 2.19
C VAL A 1 -12.76 -19.64 3.07
N ILE A 2 -13.61 -18.65 3.38
CA ILE A 2 -13.24 -17.47 4.19
C ILE A 2 -12.73 -17.83 5.60
N VAL A 3 -13.42 -18.71 6.33
CA VAL A 3 -12.98 -19.11 7.68
C VAL A 3 -11.67 -19.90 7.63
N LEU A 4 -11.51 -20.80 6.65
CA LEU A 4 -10.31 -21.61 6.49
C LEU A 4 -9.08 -20.74 6.17
N SER A 5 -9.24 -19.72 5.33
CA SER A 5 -8.14 -18.79 5.01
C SER A 5 -7.75 -17.91 6.21
N GLN A 6 -8.72 -17.47 7.02
CA GLN A 6 -8.44 -16.72 8.25
C GLN A 6 -7.73 -17.59 9.30
N VAL A 7 -8.13 -18.85 9.45
CA VAL A 7 -7.48 -19.79 10.38
C VAL A 7 -6.04 -20.08 9.94
N LEU A 8 -5.81 -20.35 8.65
CA LEU A 8 -4.47 -20.58 8.11
C LEU A 8 -3.59 -19.31 8.21
N GLY A 9 -4.14 -18.14 7.89
CA GLY A 9 -3.43 -16.87 8.01
C GLY A 9 -3.06 -16.53 9.46
N GLY A 10 -3.99 -16.74 10.40
CA GLY A 10 -3.76 -16.54 11.82
C GLY A 10 -2.72 -17.51 12.39
N PHE A 11 -2.75 -18.77 11.96
CA PHE A 11 -1.74 -19.77 12.33
C PHE A 11 -0.33 -19.38 11.84
N LEU A 12 -0.19 -18.99 10.58
CA LEU A 12 1.08 -18.55 10.00
C LEU A 12 1.61 -17.27 10.67
N ALA A 13 0.73 -16.28 10.92
CA ALA A 13 1.09 -15.05 11.63
C ALA A 13 1.52 -15.32 13.09
N GLY A 14 0.82 -16.24 13.77
CA GLY A 14 1.14 -16.67 15.13
C GLY A 14 2.50 -17.36 15.23
N ILE A 15 2.81 -18.27 14.30
CA ILE A 15 4.13 -18.93 14.23
C ILE A 15 5.24 -17.92 13.96
N GLY A 16 5.04 -17.02 12.98
CA GLY A 16 6.03 -15.99 12.65
C GLY A 16 6.34 -15.09 13.85
N GLY A 17 5.32 -14.59 14.54
CA GLY A 17 5.49 -13.79 15.75
C GLY A 17 6.14 -14.56 16.90
N GLY A 18 5.77 -15.84 17.08
CA GLY A 18 6.35 -16.71 18.10
C GLY A 18 7.84 -16.96 17.89
N ILE A 19 8.27 -17.23 16.65
CA ILE A 19 9.69 -17.44 16.30
C ILE A 19 10.50 -16.17 16.55
N GLU A 20 9.98 -15.00 16.16
CA GLU A 20 10.67 -13.73 16.36
C GLU A 20 10.89 -13.45 17.86
N MET A 21 9.84 -13.60 18.68
CA MET A 21 9.90 -13.32 20.12
C MET A 21 10.79 -14.31 20.88
N LEU A 22 10.69 -15.61 20.57
CA LEU A 22 11.46 -16.66 21.25
C LEU A 22 12.90 -16.78 20.74
N GLY A 23 13.18 -16.38 19.49
CA GLY A 23 14.47 -16.56 18.84
C GLY A 23 15.40 -15.34 18.89
N ARG A 24 14.85 -14.11 18.82
CA ARG A 24 15.68 -12.90 18.69
C ARG A 24 16.02 -12.22 20.02
N TYR A 25 15.16 -12.33 21.04
CA TYR A 25 15.34 -11.62 22.31
C TYR A 25 15.72 -12.60 23.44
N PRO A 26 16.90 -12.46 24.08
CA PRO A 26 17.34 -13.35 25.16
C PRO A 26 16.56 -13.16 26.46
N THR A 27 15.86 -12.02 26.61
CA THR A 27 14.96 -11.73 27.73
C THR A 27 13.70 -11.07 27.19
N PHE A 28 12.56 -11.40 27.80
CA PHE A 28 11.28 -10.79 27.45
C PHE A 28 11.24 -9.35 27.97
N SER A 29 11.74 -8.42 27.16
CA SER A 29 11.69 -6.98 27.45
C SER A 29 10.39 -6.41 26.87
N TRP A 30 9.38 -6.26 27.73
CA TRP A 30 8.09 -5.65 27.39
C TRP A 30 8.22 -4.12 27.31
N SER A 31 9.22 -3.59 26.60
CA SER A 31 9.53 -2.16 26.65
C SER A 31 8.81 -1.35 25.57
N SER A 32 8.28 -1.97 24.51
CA SER A 32 7.46 -1.30 23.48
C SER A 32 6.85 -2.28 22.47
N LEU A 33 5.76 -1.87 21.81
CA LEU A 33 5.23 -2.58 20.64
C LEU A 33 6.26 -2.50 19.50
N PRO A 34 6.71 -3.62 18.91
CA PRO A 34 7.82 -3.62 17.95
C PRO A 34 7.50 -2.93 16.61
N GLY A 35 6.27 -2.46 16.39
CA GLY A 35 5.92 -1.63 15.23
C GLY A 35 5.97 -2.32 13.87
N TYR A 36 6.29 -3.62 13.79
CA TYR A 36 6.41 -4.36 12.52
C TYR A 36 5.13 -4.34 11.67
N GLY A 37 3.95 -4.24 12.29
CA GLY A 37 2.69 -4.07 11.56
C GLY A 37 2.65 -2.78 10.73
N TRP A 38 3.11 -1.66 11.31
CA TRP A 38 3.20 -0.37 10.60
C TRP A 38 4.20 -0.43 9.45
N THR A 39 5.36 -1.04 9.70
CA THR A 39 6.37 -1.26 8.66
C THR A 39 5.81 -2.14 7.52
N GLY A 40 5.05 -3.19 7.85
CA GLY A 40 4.37 -4.05 6.89
C GLY A 40 3.35 -3.31 6.02
N ILE A 41 2.58 -2.38 6.60
CA ILE A 41 1.67 -1.51 5.85
C ILE A 41 2.44 -0.66 4.85
N THR A 42 3.55 -0.04 5.27
CA THR A 42 4.38 0.77 4.37
C THR A 42 4.95 -0.08 3.23
N ILE A 43 5.41 -1.30 3.50
CA ILE A 43 5.90 -2.22 2.46
C ILE A 43 4.79 -2.59 1.47
N ALA A 44 3.57 -2.87 1.95
CA ALA A 44 2.43 -3.21 1.09
C ALA A 44 2.05 -2.06 0.15
N ILE A 45 2.09 -0.83 0.68
CA ILE A 45 1.85 0.40 -0.08
C ILE A 45 2.96 0.62 -1.12
N LEU A 46 4.22 0.47 -0.73
CA LEU A 46 5.35 0.59 -1.64
C LEU A 46 5.30 -0.45 -2.77
N ALA A 47 4.79 -1.64 -2.50
CA ALA A 47 4.57 -2.70 -3.49
C ALA A 47 3.34 -2.46 -4.39
N GLY A 48 2.61 -1.36 -4.23
CA GLY A 48 1.41 -1.05 -5.02
C GLY A 48 0.28 -2.06 -4.85
N ASN A 49 0.16 -2.68 -3.67
CA ASN A 49 -0.78 -3.75 -3.37
C ASN A 49 -0.68 -4.99 -4.30
N ASN A 50 0.45 -5.17 -4.99
CA ASN A 50 0.72 -6.34 -5.81
C ASN A 50 1.66 -7.31 -5.05
N PRO A 51 1.20 -8.54 -4.72
CA PRO A 51 1.96 -9.48 -3.90
C PRO A 51 3.29 -9.91 -4.52
N TRP A 52 3.46 -9.82 -5.84
CA TRP A 52 4.71 -10.20 -6.51
C TRP A 52 5.86 -9.23 -6.21
N PHE A 53 5.56 -7.96 -5.96
CA PHE A 53 6.58 -6.93 -5.67
C PHE A 53 6.92 -6.80 -4.18
N VAL A 54 6.19 -7.49 -3.30
CA VAL A 54 6.39 -7.43 -1.84
C VAL A 54 7.80 -7.84 -1.41
N PRO A 55 8.41 -8.92 -1.93
CA PRO A 55 9.78 -9.31 -1.53
C PRO A 55 10.83 -8.26 -1.90
N PHE A 56 10.65 -7.56 -3.02
CA PHE A 56 11.56 -6.51 -3.45
C PHE A 56 11.39 -5.24 -2.59
N ALA A 57 10.14 -4.86 -2.33
CA ALA A 57 9.82 -3.73 -1.46
C ALA A 57 10.30 -3.96 -0.01
N SER A 58 10.16 -5.18 0.51
CA SER A 58 10.62 -5.52 1.87
C SER A 58 12.13 -5.50 1.98
N PHE A 59 12.85 -5.95 0.94
CA PHE A 59 14.31 -5.87 0.88
C PHE A 59 14.80 -4.42 0.89
N PHE A 60 14.21 -3.57 0.05
CA PHE A 60 14.53 -2.14 0.03
C PHE A 60 14.25 -1.48 1.39
N MET A 61 13.10 -1.79 1.99
CA MET A 61 12.73 -1.26 3.30
C MET A 61 13.70 -1.72 4.39
N ALA A 62 14.09 -3.00 4.40
CA ALA A 62 15.07 -3.53 5.34
C ALA A 62 16.43 -2.84 5.21
N TYR A 63 16.87 -2.56 3.97
CA TYR A 63 18.11 -1.82 3.71
C TYR A 63 18.05 -0.40 4.28
N LEU A 64 16.96 0.33 4.04
CA LEU A 64 16.77 1.68 4.60
C LEU A 64 16.71 1.66 6.13
N THR A 65 15.99 0.70 6.71
CA THR A 65 15.89 0.56 8.16
C THR A 65 17.26 0.32 8.80
N LYS A 66 18.04 -0.62 8.25
CA LYS A 66 19.40 -0.89 8.76
C LYS A 66 20.37 0.25 8.48
N GLY A 67 20.25 0.93 7.34
CA GLY A 67 21.02 2.13 7.06
C GLY A 67 20.77 3.25 8.08
N CYS A 68 19.51 3.52 8.40
CA CYS A 68 19.14 4.53 9.38
C CYS A 68 19.57 4.13 10.81
N GLU A 69 19.46 2.86 11.18
CA GLU A 69 19.91 2.35 12.49
C GLU A 69 21.43 2.51 12.66
N LEU A 70 22.21 2.24 11.60
CA LEU A 70 23.65 2.49 11.58
C LEU A 70 23.97 3.98 11.69
N MET A 71 23.26 4.83 10.94
CA MET A 71 23.43 6.29 11.05
C MET A 71 23.07 6.82 12.45
N ALA A 72 22.06 6.25 13.09
CA ALA A 72 21.69 6.64 14.44
C ALA A 72 22.77 6.27 15.47
N THR A 73 23.43 5.13 15.25
CA THR A 73 24.49 4.64 16.14
C THR A 73 25.81 5.39 15.93
N TYR A 74 26.19 5.65 14.68
CA TYR A 74 27.53 6.15 14.34
C TYR A 74 27.60 7.64 13.98
N ALA A 75 26.50 8.22 13.50
CA ALA A 75 26.50 9.56 12.91
C ALA A 75 25.67 10.59 13.70
N ASN A 76 25.25 10.27 14.94
CA ASN A 76 24.39 11.12 15.77
C ASN A 76 23.08 11.55 15.07
N VAL A 77 22.56 10.72 14.17
CA VAL A 77 21.28 10.98 13.50
C VAL A 77 20.13 10.47 14.37
N PRO A 78 19.04 11.23 14.53
CA PRO A 78 17.87 10.75 15.24
C PRO A 78 17.29 9.47 14.62
N SER A 79 16.93 8.48 15.46
CA SER A 79 16.35 7.20 15.02
C SER A 79 14.98 7.34 14.35
N GLN A 80 14.35 8.51 14.49
CA GLN A 80 13.07 8.87 13.86
C GLN A 80 13.17 9.07 12.34
N LEU A 81 14.37 8.98 11.74
CA LEU A 81 14.56 9.14 10.30
C LEU A 81 13.73 8.13 9.48
N ILE A 82 13.58 6.90 9.98
CA ILE A 82 12.71 5.88 9.35
C ILE A 82 11.26 6.35 9.28
N ASP A 83 10.73 6.93 10.36
CA ASP A 83 9.34 7.37 10.44
C ASP A 83 9.08 8.52 9.44
N ILE A 84 10.06 9.40 9.26
CA ILE A 84 10.01 10.48 8.25
C ILE A 84 9.96 9.89 6.84
N ILE A 85 10.81 8.92 6.53
CA ILE A 85 10.83 8.26 5.22
C ILE A 85 9.49 7.56 4.96
N GLN A 86 8.96 6.82 5.95
CA GLN A 86 7.64 6.21 5.86
C GLN A 86 6.56 7.26 5.60
N GLY A 87 6.60 8.40 6.30
CA GLY A 87 5.70 9.54 6.08
C GLY A 87 5.74 10.08 4.66
N VAL A 88 6.93 10.21 4.07
CA VAL A 88 7.10 10.64 2.68
C VAL A 88 6.52 9.61 1.69
N ILE A 89 6.71 8.31 1.95
CA ILE A 89 6.12 7.23 1.14
C ILE A 89 4.58 7.34 1.19
N PHE A 90 4.00 7.50 2.38
CA PHE A 90 2.55 7.69 2.53
C PHE A 90 2.05 8.93 1.80
N LEU A 91 2.80 10.04 1.85
CA LEU A 91 2.44 11.28 1.15
C LEU A 91 2.37 11.07 -0.37
N PHE A 92 3.40 10.46 -0.96
CA PHE A 92 3.41 10.21 -2.41
C PHE A 92 2.33 9.21 -2.83
N PHE A 93 2.14 8.14 -2.05
CA PHE A 93 1.09 7.16 -2.33
C PHE A 93 -0.32 7.77 -2.21
N ALA A 94 -0.57 8.56 -1.16
CA ALA A 94 -1.84 9.25 -1.00
C ALA A 94 -2.09 10.26 -2.14
N ALA A 95 -1.06 10.98 -2.57
CA ALA A 95 -1.13 11.89 -3.70
C ALA A 95 -1.49 11.15 -5.00
N GLU A 96 -0.86 10.01 -5.29
CA GLU A 96 -1.17 9.19 -6.46
C GLU A 96 -2.61 8.66 -6.42
N GLN A 97 -3.04 8.13 -5.28
CA GLN A 97 -4.39 7.61 -5.12
C GLN A 97 -5.46 8.71 -5.23
N PHE A 98 -5.17 9.91 -4.72
CA PHE A 98 -6.05 11.07 -4.83
C PHE A 98 -6.15 11.56 -6.29
N LEU A 99 -5.01 11.72 -6.98
CA LEU A 99 -4.98 12.12 -8.38
C LEU A 99 -5.64 11.07 -9.30
N SER A 100 -5.42 9.78 -9.04
CA SER A 100 -6.02 8.69 -9.82
C SER A 100 -7.56 8.74 -9.76
N LYS A 101 -8.13 8.91 -8.56
CA LYS A 101 -9.58 9.08 -8.39
C LYS A 101 -10.10 10.35 -9.07
N TYR A 102 -9.35 11.45 -9.03
CA TYR A 102 -9.74 12.71 -9.67
C TYR A 102 -9.73 12.60 -11.20
N ARG A 103 -8.70 11.97 -11.77
CA ARG A 103 -8.61 11.68 -13.21
C ARG A 103 -9.72 10.75 -13.67
N GLN A 104 -10.06 9.72 -12.91
CA GLN A 104 -11.17 8.84 -13.28
C GLN A 104 -12.52 9.56 -13.29
N LYS A 105 -12.79 10.45 -12.32
CA LYS A 105 -14.01 11.27 -12.35
C LYS A 105 -14.11 12.16 -13.59
N LEU A 106 -12.99 12.73 -14.04
CA LEU A 106 -12.96 13.56 -15.24
C LEU A 106 -13.17 12.73 -16.51
N VAL A 107 -12.47 11.60 -16.66
CA VAL A 107 -12.59 10.73 -17.84
C VAL A 107 -13.98 10.09 -17.96
N VAL A 108 -14.60 9.69 -16.84
CA VAL A 108 -15.97 9.13 -16.84
C VAL A 108 -16.99 10.17 -17.30
N LYS A 109 -16.81 11.44 -16.91
CA LYS A 109 -17.69 12.53 -17.33
C LYS A 109 -17.62 12.78 -18.84
N THR A 110 -16.42 12.80 -19.40
CA THR A 110 -16.21 12.98 -20.85
C THR A 110 -16.76 11.79 -21.65
N ALA A 111 -16.57 10.56 -21.17
CA ALA A 111 -17.12 9.37 -21.81
C ALA A 111 -18.66 9.32 -21.80
N GLN A 112 -19.30 9.79 -20.73
CA GLN A 112 -20.77 9.92 -20.68
C GLN A 112 -21.29 10.99 -21.63
N GLU A 113 -20.59 12.12 -21.76
CA GLU A 113 -20.94 13.18 -22.70
C GLU A 113 -20.84 12.68 -24.16
N GLU A 114 -19.81 11.89 -24.49
CA GLU A 114 -19.68 11.26 -25.82
C GLU A 114 -20.75 10.19 -26.09
N LEU A 115 -21.10 9.38 -25.09
CA LEU A 115 -22.17 8.38 -25.21
C LEU A 115 -23.55 9.04 -25.35
N ALA A 116 -23.81 10.13 -24.62
CA ALA A 116 -25.04 10.90 -24.74
C ALA A 116 -25.14 11.60 -26.11
N ALA A 117 -24.02 12.13 -26.62
CA ALA A 117 -23.96 12.71 -27.97
C ALA A 117 -24.20 11.66 -29.06
N LYS A 118 -23.64 10.44 -28.91
CA LYS A 118 -23.89 9.32 -29.84
C LYS A 118 -25.34 8.85 -29.80
N ALA A 119 -25.94 8.72 -28.61
CA ALA A 119 -27.34 8.33 -28.46
C ALA A 119 -28.32 9.35 -29.08
N ALA A 120 -28.03 10.65 -28.95
CA ALA A 120 -28.82 11.71 -29.59
C ALA A 120 -28.72 11.67 -31.13
N LEU A 121 -27.54 11.33 -31.67
CA LEU A 121 -27.29 11.23 -33.11
C LEU A 121 -27.94 9.97 -33.71
N GLU A 122 -27.99 8.85 -32.96
CA GLU A 122 -28.75 7.66 -33.34
C GLU A 122 -30.27 7.87 -33.30
N ALA A 123 -30.77 8.63 -32.31
CA ALA A 123 -32.19 9.01 -32.24
C ALA A 123 -32.61 9.91 -33.43
N GLN A 124 -31.71 10.80 -33.89
CA GLN A 124 -31.95 11.62 -35.08
C GLN A 124 -31.95 10.81 -36.38
N LYS A 125 -31.08 9.79 -36.50
CA LYS A 125 -31.05 8.90 -37.67
C LYS A 125 -32.30 8.01 -37.76
N GLY A 126 -32.82 7.51 -36.64
CA GLY A 126 -34.04 6.70 -36.62
C GLY A 126 -35.34 7.45 -36.95
N GLY A 127 -35.35 8.78 -36.79
CA GLY A 127 -36.49 9.64 -37.19
C GLY A 127 -36.52 9.97 -38.69
N ALA A 128 -35.36 10.04 -39.34
CA ALA A 128 -35.25 10.34 -40.77
C ALA A 128 -35.63 9.17 -41.68
N GLU A 129 -35.62 7.93 -41.16
CA GLU A 129 -35.97 6.72 -41.93
C GLU A 129 -37.48 6.41 -41.90
N ARG A 130 -38.27 7.18 -41.13
CA ARG A 130 -39.73 7.00 -40.96
C ARG A 130 -40.58 8.15 -41.51
N ALA A 131 -39.97 9.16 -42.14
CA ALA A 131 -40.65 10.27 -42.81
C ALA A 131 -40.48 10.14 -44.33
#